data_AF-A0A2S9Q933-F1
#
_entry.id   AF-A0A2S9Q933-F1
#
_cell.length_a   1.000
_cell.length_b   1.000
_cell.length_c   1.000
_cell.angle_alpha   90.00
_cell.angle_beta   90.00
_cell.angle_gamma   90.00
#
_symmetry.space_group_name_H-M   'P 1'
#
loop_
_entity.id
_entity.type
_entity.pdbx_description
1 polymer ?
#
loop_
_entity_poly.entity_id
_entity_poly.type
_entity_poly.pdbx_seq_one_letter_code
_entity_poly.pdbx_strand_id
1 'polypeptide(L)'
;MKHAFEVGDIVTFHSSISRHDEGPYLVTRQMPADGPEPAYRLKDISDSRERVAREHELRASRQGAGLTPEPHRSALKPARTRPTRRST
;
A
#
# COMPACT_ATOMS: atom_id res chain seq x y z
N MET A 1 -11.23 -0.52 3.91
CA MET A 1 -10.74 -0.93 2.56
C MET A 1 -9.26 -1.21 2.65
N LYS A 2 -8.74 -2.15 1.87
CA LYS A 2 -7.30 -2.44 1.83
C LYS A 2 -6.65 -1.58 0.76
N HIS A 3 -5.55 -0.91 1.09
CA HIS A 3 -4.77 -0.17 0.11
C HIS A 3 -4.05 -1.15 -0.83
N ALA A 4 -4.12 -0.91 -2.14
CA ALA A 4 -3.37 -1.69 -3.13
C ALA A 4 -1.89 -1.29 -3.23
N PHE A 5 -1.56 -0.05 -2.84
CA PHE A 5 -0.21 0.51 -2.93
C PHE A 5 0.29 0.97 -1.55
N GLU A 6 1.58 0.79 -1.29
CA GLU A 6 2.25 1.17 -0.05
C GLU A 6 3.07 2.45 -0.20
N VAL A 7 3.38 3.11 0.93
CA VAL A 7 4.28 4.27 0.92
C VAL A 7 5.67 3.81 0.52
N GLY A 8 6.22 4.40 -0.53
CA GLY A 8 7.49 3.99 -1.16
C GLY A 8 7.32 3.29 -2.50
N ASP A 9 6.10 2.91 -2.89
CA ASP A 9 5.85 2.30 -4.21
C ASP A 9 5.96 3.32 -5.33
N ILE A 10 6.44 2.85 -6.50
CA ILE A 10 6.45 3.64 -7.73
C ILE A 10 5.24 3.23 -8.57
N VAL A 11 4.31 4.17 -8.74
CA VAL A 11 3.08 3.99 -9.50
C VAL A 11 3.10 4.87 -10.75
N THR A 12 2.45 4.42 -11.80
CA THR A 12 2.21 5.27 -12.97
C THR A 12 0.86 5.95 -12.80
N PHE A 13 0.86 7.27 -12.70
CA PHE A 13 -0.38 8.05 -12.68
C PHE A 13 -0.87 8.23 -14.12
N HIS A 14 -2.14 7.92 -14.36
CA HIS A 14 -2.79 8.07 -15.66
C HIS A 14 -3.94 9.06 -15.55
N SER A 15 -3.70 10.32 -15.94
CA SER A 15 -4.76 11.33 -15.97
C SER A 15 -5.64 11.17 -17.21
N SER A 16 -6.96 11.22 -17.02
CA SER A 16 -7.93 11.26 -18.12
C SER A 16 -7.99 12.61 -18.85
N ILE A 17 -7.43 13.67 -18.25
CA ILE A 17 -7.58 15.06 -18.73
C ILE A 17 -6.31 15.56 -19.44
N SER A 18 -5.12 15.14 -19.01
CA SER A 18 -3.85 15.63 -19.55
C SER A 18 -2.77 14.54 -19.60
N ARG A 19 -2.28 14.23 -20.81
CA ARG A 19 -1.17 13.28 -21.02
C ARG A 19 0.19 13.80 -20.58
N HIS A 20 0.31 15.11 -20.37
CA HIS A 20 1.56 15.74 -19.92
C HIS A 20 1.92 15.42 -18.47
N ASP A 21 0.96 14.90 -17.71
CA ASP A 21 1.12 14.54 -16.30
C ASP A 21 1.19 13.03 -16.10
N GLU A 22 1.18 12.25 -17.18
CA GLU A 22 1.41 10.81 -17.13
C GLU A 22 2.88 10.52 -16.88
N GLY A 23 3.15 9.74 -15.85
CA GLY A 23 4.52 9.44 -15.48
C GLY A 23 4.64 8.59 -14.23
N PRO A 24 5.89 8.23 -13.87
CA PRO A 24 6.18 7.54 -12.62
C PRO A 24 6.14 8.51 -11.43
N TYR A 25 5.34 8.16 -10.43
CA TYR A 25 5.22 8.88 -9.17
C TYR A 25 5.55 7.94 -8.00
N LEU A 26 6.15 8.49 -6.96
CA LEU A 26 6.39 7.82 -5.69
C LEU A 26 5.20 8.04 -4.76
N VAL A 27 4.67 6.97 -4.17
CA VAL A 27 3.65 7.05 -3.12
C VAL A 27 4.31 7.57 -1.84
N THR A 28 3.93 8.77 -1.41
CA THR A 28 4.47 9.39 -0.18
C THR A 28 3.55 9.21 1.01
N ARG A 29 2.25 9.01 0.77
CA ARG A 29 1.27 8.84 1.85
C ARG A 29 0.00 8.12 1.37
N GLN A 30 -0.48 7.19 2.17
CA GLN A 30 -1.85 6.66 2.04
C GLN A 30 -2.81 7.61 2.76
N MET A 31 -3.86 8.06 2.07
CA MET A 31 -4.94 8.82 2.71
C MET A 31 -5.86 7.86 3.48
N PRO A 32 -6.44 8.30 4.61
CA PRO A 32 -7.49 7.52 5.26
C PRO A 32 -8.63 7.26 4.26
N ALA A 33 -9.05 6.00 4.14
CA ALA A 33 -10.13 5.56 3.27
C ALA A 33 -11.52 5.97 3.83
N ASP A 34 -11.71 7.27 4.06
CA ASP A 34 -12.95 7.87 4.54
C ASP A 34 -14.01 7.98 3.43
N GLY A 35 -13.59 7.74 2.18
CA GLY A 35 -14.44 7.76 0.99
C GLY A 35 -14.66 6.39 0.34
N PRO A 36 -15.38 6.36 -0.80
CA PRO A 36 -15.69 5.12 -1.54
C PRO A 36 -14.46 4.46 -2.18
N GLU A 37 -13.35 5.17 -2.28
CA GLU A 37 -12.11 4.67 -2.88
C GLU A 37 -10.89 5.17 -2.12
N PRO A 38 -9.85 4.33 -1.90
CA PRO A 38 -8.61 4.78 -1.30
C PRO A 38 -7.90 5.81 -2.19
N ALA A 39 -7.37 6.85 -1.54
CA ALA A 39 -6.57 7.88 -2.19
C ALA A 39 -5.13 7.83 -1.71
N TYR A 40 -4.23 8.30 -2.55
CA TYR A 40 -2.80 8.25 -2.33
C TYR A 40 -2.21 9.62 -2.65
N ARG A 41 -1.33 10.10 -1.78
CA ARG A 41 -0.48 11.25 -2.07
C ARG A 41 0.78 10.74 -2.76
N LEU A 42 1.04 11.34 -3.90
CA LEU A 42 2.07 10.96 -4.84
C LEU A 42 3.01 12.14 -5.03
N LYS A 43 4.28 11.85 -5.24
CA LYS A 43 5.29 12.83 -5.61
C LYS A 43 5.96 12.39 -6.90
N ASP A 44 5.95 13.26 -7.91
CA ASP A 44 6.61 12.97 -9.17
C ASP A 44 8.13 12.84 -8.93
N ILE A 45 8.76 11.87 -9.60
CA ILE A 45 10.18 11.58 -9.40
C ILE A 45 11.08 12.53 -10.21
N SER A 46 10.55 13.15 -11.25
CA SER A 46 11.27 14.00 -12.21
C SER A 46 11.07 15.48 -11.93
N ASP A 47 9.85 15.88 -11.56
CA ASP A 47 9.46 17.23 -11.21
C ASP A 47 8.96 17.19 -9.76
N SER A 48 9.37 18.08 -8.86
CA SER A 48 9.02 17.96 -7.42
C SER A 48 7.54 18.23 -7.09
N ARG A 49 6.63 17.98 -8.02
CA ARG A 49 5.17 18.11 -7.89
C ARG A 49 4.60 17.01 -7.02
N GLU A 50 3.70 17.42 -6.14
CA GLU A 50 2.88 16.51 -5.36
C GLU A 50 1.45 16.50 -5.88
N ARG A 51 0.80 15.33 -5.85
CA ARG A 51 -0.60 15.19 -6.25
C ARG A 51 -1.30 14.17 -5.37
N VAL A 52 -2.62 14.32 -5.26
CA VAL A 52 -3.48 13.29 -4.67
C VAL A 52 -4.24 12.63 -5.81
N ALA A 53 -4.15 11.31 -5.91
CA ALA A 53 -4.82 10.51 -6.92
C ALA A 53 -5.54 9.34 -6.26
N ARG A 54 -6.61 8.86 -6.89
CA ARG A 54 -7.32 7.68 -6.41
C ARG A 54 -6.77 6.41 -7.03
N GLU A 55 -7.09 5.27 -6.45
CA GLU A 55 -6.60 3.97 -6.91
C GLU A 55 -6.88 3.71 -8.41
N HIS A 56 -8.04 4.09 -8.91
CA HIS A 56 -8.40 3.88 -10.33
C HIS A 56 -7.56 4.72 -11.30
N GLU A 57 -6.97 5.81 -10.83
CA GLU A 57 -6.09 6.68 -11.63
C GLU A 57 -4.64 6.18 -11.61
N LEU A 58 -4.35 5.11 -10.85
CA LEU A 58 -3.01 4.56 -10.65
C LEU A 58 -2.89 3.20 -11.29
N ARG A 59 -1.75 2.99 -11.95
CA ARG A 59 -1.30 1.68 -12.37
C ARG A 59 -0.05 1.29 -11.63
N ALA A 60 -0.03 0.05 -11.14
CA ALA A 60 1.19 -0.58 -10.67
C ALA A 60 2.20 -0.58 -11.83
N SER A 61 3.28 0.19 -11.70
CA SER A 61 4.46 -0.07 -12.49
C SER A 61 4.95 -1.43 -12.03
N ARG A 62 5.03 -2.43 -12.92
CA ARG A 62 5.29 -3.85 -12.57
C ARG A 62 6.70 -4.12 -12.02
N GLN A 63 7.32 -3.17 -11.34
CA GLN A 63 8.58 -3.34 -10.62
C GLN A 63 8.28 -3.64 -9.15
N GLY A 64 7.97 -4.91 -8.84
CA GLY A 64 7.81 -5.37 -7.46
C GLY A 64 6.49 -6.06 -7.15
N ALA A 65 6.00 -6.93 -8.04
CA ALA A 65 4.99 -7.91 -7.62
C ALA A 65 5.63 -8.87 -6.61
N GLY A 66 5.44 -8.63 -5.30
CA GLY A 66 6.06 -9.46 -4.28
C GLY A 66 5.54 -9.35 -2.85
N LEU A 67 4.58 -8.48 -2.53
CA LEU A 67 4.02 -8.43 -1.18
C LEU A 67 2.61 -9.02 -1.19
N THR A 68 2.58 -10.34 -1.04
CA THR A 68 1.38 -11.11 -0.72
C THR A 68 0.64 -10.44 0.43
N PRO A 69 -0.66 -10.15 0.29
CA PRO A 69 -1.49 -9.73 1.40
C PRO A 69 -1.72 -10.94 2.31
N GLU A 70 -0.80 -11.28 3.20
CA GLU A 70 -1.05 -12.29 4.26
C GLU A 70 -2.26 -11.82 5.08
N PRO A 71 -3.42 -12.51 5.00
CA PRO A 71 -4.56 -12.24 5.87
C PRO A 71 -4.50 -13.27 7.01
N HIS A 72 -4.66 -12.84 8.27
CA HIS A 72 -4.53 -13.60 9.53
C HIS A 72 -3.14 -13.37 10.19
N ARG A 73 -2.99 -12.98 11.46
CA ARG A 73 -3.81 -13.19 12.66
C ARG A 73 -3.53 -12.06 13.67
N SER A 74 -4.57 -11.28 13.97
CA SER A 74 -4.82 -10.91 15.37
C SER A 74 -5.28 -12.18 16.09
N ALA A 75 -4.46 -12.79 16.94
CA ALA A 75 -4.91 -13.62 18.05
C ALA A 75 -3.76 -13.92 19.04
N LEU A 76 -3.83 -13.23 20.18
CA LEU A 76 -3.34 -13.64 21.51
C LEU A 76 -1.85 -13.98 21.70
N LYS A 77 -1.13 -13.05 22.34
CA LYS A 77 -0.41 -13.40 23.59
C LYS A 77 -1.48 -13.37 24.72
N PRO A 78 -1.45 -14.19 25.81
CA PRO A 78 -0.26 -14.59 26.56
C PRO A 78 -0.26 -16.01 27.23
N ALA A 79 0.93 -16.40 27.73
CA ALA A 79 1.24 -17.09 29.00
C ALA A 79 0.60 -18.44 29.43
N ARG A 80 1.38 -19.19 30.25
CA ARG A 80 1.06 -20.32 31.16
C ARG A 80 0.95 -21.71 30.49
N THR A 81 1.53 -22.82 30.96
CA THR A 81 2.35 -23.19 32.14
C THR A 81 2.99 -24.56 31.83
N ARG A 82 4.17 -24.83 32.41
CA ARG A 82 4.83 -26.15 32.53
C ARG A 82 3.86 -27.25 33.02
N PRO A 83 4.03 -28.51 32.58
CA PRO A 83 4.01 -29.58 33.58
C PRO A 83 5.13 -30.60 33.38
N THR A 84 5.74 -30.95 34.52
CA THR A 84 6.56 -32.14 34.76
C THR A 84 5.71 -33.40 34.86
N ARG A 85 6.09 -34.51 34.19
CA ARG A 85 5.96 -35.93 34.64
C ARG A 85 6.55 -36.84 33.53
N ARG A 86 7.67 -37.55 33.73
CA ARG A 86 7.93 -38.85 34.42
C ARG A 86 7.31 -40.08 33.74
N SER A 87 8.16 -41.12 33.62
CA SER A 87 7.91 -42.55 33.32
C SER A 87 7.73 -42.88 31.83
N THR A 88 8.43 -43.87 31.27
CA THR A 88 8.72 -45.22 31.82
C THR A 88 10.11 -45.69 31.46
#